data_AF-A0A923MLI0-F1
#
_entry.id   AF-A0A923MLI0-F1
#
_cell.length_a   1.000
_cell.length_b   1.000
_cell.length_c   1.000
_cell.angle_alpha   90.00
_cell.angle_beta   90.00
_cell.angle_gamma   90.00
#
_symmetry.space_group_name_H-M   'P 1'
#
loop_
_entity.id
_entity.type
_entity.pdbx_description
1 polymer ?
#
loop_
_entity_poly.entity_id
_entity_poly.type
_entity_poly.pdbx_seq_one_letter_code
_entity_poly.pdbx_strand_id
1 'polypeptide(L)'
;MYDYMKALQKRFDRQPHPELDAQVDRVQAELRQDMDAAGRKKLLRLLDAQNALLAESTLMSFTAGFKLAWGMAKELEAGGLYSFELEEEEHICRLTEQDI
;
A
#
# COMPACT_ATOMS: atom_id res chain seq x y z
N MET A 1 13.28 -6.85 -14.79
CA MET A 1 12.96 -5.77 -13.80
C MET A 1 11.84 -4.83 -14.25
N TYR A 2 11.84 -4.31 -15.49
CA TYR A 2 10.82 -3.34 -15.96
C TYR A 2 9.38 -3.89 -15.96
N ASP A 3 9.17 -5.12 -16.43
CA ASP A 3 7.83 -5.73 -16.47
C ASP A 3 7.26 -6.05 -15.08
N TYR A 4 8.15 -6.38 -14.13
CA TYR A 4 7.79 -6.59 -12.73
C TYR A 4 7.28 -5.30 -12.06
N MET A 5 7.99 -4.18 -12.25
CA MET A 5 7.55 -2.88 -11.73
C MET A 5 6.23 -2.43 -12.35
N LYS A 6 6.02 -2.72 -13.64
CA LYS A 6 4.75 -2.42 -14.34
C LYS A 6 3.58 -3.24 -13.82
N ALA A 7 3.82 -4.51 -13.48
CA ALA A 7 2.80 -5.38 -12.87
C ALA A 7 2.47 -4.96 -11.43
N LEU A 8 3.47 -4.50 -10.68
CA LEU A 8 3.27 -3.98 -9.32
C LEU A 8 2.45 -2.68 -9.36
N GLN A 9 2.83 -1.75 -10.25
CA GLN A 9 2.10 -0.49 -10.42
C GLN A 9 0.64 -0.72 -10.80
N LYS A 10 0.33 -1.62 -11.74
CA LYS A 10 -1.07 -1.96 -12.08
C LYS A 10 -1.89 -2.53 -10.92
N ARG A 11 -1.26 -3.19 -9.94
CA ARG A 11 -1.94 -3.75 -8.76
C ARG A 11 -2.25 -2.69 -7.70
N PHE A 12 -1.42 -1.65 -7.62
CA PHE A 12 -1.56 -0.56 -6.66
C PHE A 12 -2.12 0.73 -7.26
N ASP A 13 -2.23 0.79 -8.60
CA ASP A 13 -2.93 1.86 -9.30
C ASP A 13 -4.37 1.88 -8.82
N ARG A 14 -4.71 2.97 -8.12
CA ARG A 14 -6.06 3.23 -7.65
C ARG A 14 -6.91 3.48 -8.89
N GLN A 15 -7.68 2.47 -9.30
CA GLN A 15 -8.64 2.64 -10.39
C GLN A 15 -9.60 3.78 -10.04
N PRO A 16 -9.90 4.70 -10.97
CA PRO A 16 -10.95 5.69 -10.75
C PRO A 16 -12.27 4.94 -10.51
N HIS A 17 -13.06 5.41 -9.54
CA HIS A 17 -14.38 4.86 -9.21
C HIS A 17 -15.47 5.86 -9.60
N PRO A 18 -15.72 6.04 -10.91
CA PRO A 18 -16.58 7.12 -11.41
C PRO A 18 -18.01 7.05 -10.87
N GLU A 19 -18.51 5.87 -10.56
CA GLU A 19 -19.83 5.69 -9.95
C GLU A 19 -19.90 6.15 -8.50
N LEU A 20 -18.81 5.95 -7.73
CA LEU A 20 -18.72 6.42 -6.35
C LEU A 20 -18.53 7.93 -6.33
N ASP A 21 -17.69 8.47 -7.19
CA ASP A 21 -17.49 9.92 -7.32
C ASP A 21 -18.82 10.62 -7.65
N ALA A 22 -19.58 10.09 -8.62
CA ALA A 22 -20.90 10.62 -8.95
C ALA A 22 -21.92 10.48 -7.80
N GLN A 23 -21.84 9.44 -6.97
CA GLN A 23 -22.68 9.32 -5.77
C GLN A 23 -22.32 10.36 -4.72
N VAL A 24 -21.04 10.56 -4.47
CA VAL A 24 -20.54 11.57 -3.54
C VAL A 24 -21.00 12.96 -3.95
N ASP A 25 -20.88 13.29 -5.24
CA ASP A 25 -21.31 14.59 -5.77
C ASP A 25 -22.82 14.83 -5.59
N ARG A 26 -23.66 13.80 -5.84
CA ARG A 26 -25.11 13.89 -5.63
C ARG A 26 -25.47 14.14 -4.17
N VAL A 27 -24.92 13.32 -3.26
CA VAL A 27 -25.17 13.47 -1.81
C VAL A 27 -24.69 14.83 -1.32
N GLN A 28 -23.52 15.29 -1.79
CA GLN A 28 -22.99 16.60 -1.42
C GLN A 28 -23.88 17.75 -1.92
N ALA A 29 -24.47 17.64 -3.12
CA ALA A 29 -25.38 18.64 -3.66
C ALA A 29 -26.68 18.73 -2.84
N GLU A 30 -27.29 17.59 -2.50
CA GLU A 30 -28.49 17.51 -1.64
C GLU A 30 -28.20 18.13 -0.25
N LEU A 31 -27.10 17.71 0.37
CA LEU A 31 -26.70 18.18 1.70
C LEU A 31 -26.45 19.71 1.72
N ARG A 32 -25.94 20.28 0.62
CA ARG A 32 -25.74 21.73 0.49
C ARG A 32 -27.06 22.49 0.36
N GLN A 33 -28.07 21.95 -0.32
CA GLN A 33 -29.36 22.60 -0.48
C GLN A 33 -30.12 22.67 0.84
N ASP A 34 -30.07 21.60 1.64
CA ASP A 34 -30.92 21.46 2.83
C ASP A 34 -30.30 22.04 4.12
N MET A 35 -28.99 22.31 4.15
CA MET A 35 -28.30 22.76 5.37
C MET A 35 -28.21 24.28 5.52
N ASP A 36 -28.42 24.76 6.74
CA ASP A 36 -28.18 26.15 7.12
C ASP A 36 -26.68 26.49 7.31
N ALA A 37 -26.37 27.77 7.52
CA ALA A 37 -24.98 28.23 7.65
C ALA A 37 -24.26 27.61 8.87
N ALA A 38 -24.96 27.42 9.98
CA ALA A 38 -24.40 26.83 11.19
C ALA A 38 -24.06 25.35 11.00
N GLY A 39 -24.96 24.59 10.35
CA GLY A 39 -24.76 23.21 9.95
C GLY A 39 -23.55 23.08 9.02
N ARG A 40 -23.46 23.90 7.97
CA ARG A 40 -22.35 23.84 7.01
C ARG A 40 -20.99 24.04 7.71
N LYS A 41 -20.92 24.97 8.66
CA LYS A 41 -19.69 25.19 9.46
C LYS A 41 -19.31 23.99 10.33
N LYS A 42 -20.29 23.29 10.92
CA LYS A 42 -20.04 22.07 11.69
C LYS A 42 -19.55 20.92 10.80
N LEU A 43 -20.17 20.74 9.63
CA LEU A 43 -19.77 19.73 8.65
C LEU A 43 -18.33 19.95 8.17
N LEU A 44 -17.95 21.19 7.84
CA LEU A 44 -16.59 21.53 7.44
C LEU A 44 -15.58 21.14 8.52
N ARG A 45 -15.84 21.48 9.78
CA ARG A 45 -14.96 21.09 10.91
C ARG A 45 -14.85 19.58 11.08
N LEU A 46 -15.94 18.84 10.87
CA LEU A 46 -15.92 17.38 10.93
C LEU A 46 -15.09 16.79 9.78
N LEU A 47 -15.24 17.31 8.57
CA LEU A 47 -14.47 16.90 7.40
C LEU A 47 -12.97 17.19 7.60
N ASP A 48 -12.63 18.37 8.12
CA ASP A 48 -11.26 18.73 8.45
C ASP A 48 -10.65 17.77 9.49
N ALA A 49 -11.41 17.44 10.55
CA ALA A 49 -10.97 16.49 11.56
C ALA A 49 -10.80 15.07 10.99
N GLN A 50 -11.73 14.62 10.15
CA GLN A 50 -11.62 13.31 9.48
C GLN A 50 -10.41 13.27 8.55
N ASN A 51 -10.16 14.33 7.78
CA ASN A 51 -9.01 14.43 6.88
C ASN A 51 -7.69 14.38 7.65
N ALA A 52 -7.59 15.08 8.78
CA ALA A 52 -6.42 15.03 9.65
C ALA A 52 -6.18 13.61 10.20
N LEU A 53 -7.22 12.95 10.72
CA LEU A 53 -7.13 11.58 11.23
C LEU A 53 -6.76 10.57 10.14
N LEU A 54 -7.32 10.72 8.93
CA LEU A 54 -7.00 9.86 7.79
C LEU A 54 -5.55 10.03 7.35
N ALA A 55 -5.04 11.26 7.30
CA ALA A 55 -3.66 11.55 6.96
C ALA A 55 -2.70 10.95 8.00
N GLU A 56 -2.99 11.12 9.28
CA GLU A 56 -2.20 10.54 10.38
C GLU A 56 -2.20 9.00 10.31
N SER A 57 -3.38 8.38 10.20
CA SER A 57 -3.51 6.91 10.10
C SER A 57 -2.80 6.35 8.87
N THR A 58 -2.88 7.04 7.73
CA THR A 58 -2.18 6.66 6.49
C THR A 58 -0.67 6.72 6.67
N LEU A 59 -0.17 7.81 7.26
CA LEU A 59 1.27 7.98 7.53
C LEU A 59 1.78 6.92 8.53
N MET A 60 1.02 6.65 9.59
CA MET A 60 1.36 5.60 10.56
C MET A 60 1.44 4.23 9.89
N SER A 61 0.42 3.87 9.10
CA SER A 61 0.37 2.59 8.38
C SER A 61 1.51 2.44 7.38
N PHE A 62 1.80 3.49 6.60
CA PHE A 62 2.94 3.53 5.69
C PHE A 62 4.26 3.35 6.45
N THR A 63 4.46 4.09 7.55
CA THR A 63 5.69 4.02 8.34
C THR A 63 5.89 2.64 8.94
N ALA A 64 4.83 2.01 9.44
CA ALA A 64 4.87 0.63 9.94
C ALA A 64 5.24 -0.37 8.84
N GLY A 65 4.58 -0.28 7.68
CA GLY A 65 4.89 -1.12 6.52
C GLY A 65 6.31 -0.93 6.00
N PHE A 66 6.79 0.31 5.95
CA PHE A 66 8.17 0.62 5.57
C PHE A 66 9.19 0.04 6.55
N LYS A 67 8.98 0.19 7.86
CA LYS A 67 9.84 -0.41 8.89
C LYS A 67 9.92 -1.93 8.75
N LEU A 68 8.78 -2.59 8.48
CA LEU A 68 8.72 -4.03 8.25
C LEU A 68 9.50 -4.45 7.00
N ALA A 69 9.22 -3.80 5.86
CA ALA A 69 9.92 -4.09 4.61
C ALA A 69 11.43 -3.87 4.72
N TRP A 70 11.84 -2.80 5.42
CA TRP A 70 13.25 -2.52 5.69
C TRP A 70 13.90 -3.58 6.59
N GLY A 71 13.21 -4.04 7.64
CA GLY A 71 13.68 -5.13 8.50
C GLY A 71 13.90 -6.43 7.71
N MET A 72 12.93 -6.82 6.89
CA MET A 72 13.03 -7.98 6.00
C MET A 72 14.21 -7.85 5.02
N ALA A 73 14.39 -6.68 4.40
CA ALA A 73 15.51 -6.43 3.50
C ALA A 73 16.86 -6.60 4.21
N LYS A 74 16.98 -6.12 5.46
CA LYS A 74 18.19 -6.27 6.27
C LYS A 74 18.46 -7.72 6.68
N GLU A 75 17.43 -8.47 7.04
CA GLU A 75 17.56 -9.90 7.36
C GLU A 75 18.01 -10.71 6.13
N LEU A 76 17.46 -10.41 4.96
CA LEU A 76 17.86 -11.03 3.68
C LEU A 76 19.29 -10.64 3.26
N GLU A 77 19.71 -9.40 3.49
CA GLU A 77 21.10 -8.97 3.27
C GLU A 77 22.08 -9.72 4.19
N ALA A 78 21.70 -9.97 5.44
CA ALA A 78 22.56 -10.62 6.45
C ALA A 78 22.68 -12.14 6.25
N GLY A 79 21.63 -12.80 5.74
CA GLY A 79 21.64 -14.23 5.38
C GLY A 79 22.44 -14.55 4.12
N GLY A 80 23.03 -13.54 3.46
CA GLY A 80 23.52 -13.63 2.10
C GLY A 80 22.37 -13.45 1.11
N LEU A 81 22.59 -12.65 0.05
CA LEU A 81 21.61 -12.54 -1.03
C LEU A 81 21.36 -13.94 -1.59
N TYR A 82 20.09 -14.30 -1.73
CA TYR A 82 19.70 -15.50 -2.45
C TYR A 82 20.41 -15.53 -3.81
N SER A 83 21.31 -16.50 -3.98
CA SER A 83 21.99 -16.79 -5.24
C SER A 83 21.43 -18.10 -5.76
N PHE A 84 20.65 -18.01 -6.84
CA PHE A 84 20.13 -19.19 -7.54
C PHE A 84 21.27 -20.13 -7.94
N GLU A 85 22.40 -19.57 -8.39
CA GLU A 85 23.60 -20.32 -8.76
C GLU A 85 24.19 -21.09 -7.57
N LEU A 86 24.20 -20.50 -6.37
CA LEU A 86 24.69 -21.15 -5.15
C LEU A 86 23.76 -22.28 -4.68
N GLU A 87 22.43 -22.08 -4.79
CA GLU A 87 21.45 -23.11 -4.45
C GLU A 87 21.50 -24.29 -5.45
N GLU A 88 21.72 -24.00 -6.74
CA GLU A 88 21.88 -25.02 -7.78
C GLU A 88 23.21 -25.79 -7.62
N GLU A 89 24.31 -25.10 -7.30
CA GLU A 89 25.60 -25.73 -6.96
C GLU A 89 25.49 -26.64 -5.72
N GLU A 90 24.85 -26.18 -4.64
CA GLU A 90 24.61 -27.00 -3.46
C GLU A 90 23.74 -28.23 -3.75
N HIS A 91 22.72 -28.08 -4.59
CA HIS A 91 21.83 -29.17 -4.97
C HIS A 91 22.59 -30.25 -5.78
N ILE A 92 23.47 -29.84 -6.69
CA ILE A 92 24.33 -30.75 -7.45
C ILE A 92 25.33 -31.46 -6.51
N CYS A 93 25.98 -30.73 -5.60
CA CYS A 93 26.89 -31.32 -4.61
C CYS A 93 26.21 -32.37 -3.73
N ARG A 94 25.01 -32.09 -3.21
CA ARG A 94 24.26 -33.05 -2.38
C ARG A 94 23.85 -34.31 -3.14
N LEU A 95 23.52 -34.20 -4.43
CA LEU A 95 23.23 -35.35 -5.28
C LEU A 95 24.48 -36.23 -5.46
N THR A 96 25.64 -35.60 -5.68
CA THR A 96 26.91 -36.34 -5.84
C THR A 96 27.42 -36.99 -4.55
N GLU A 97 27.02 -36.48 -3.38
CA GLU A 97 27.36 -37.08 -2.08
C GLU A 97 26.46 -38.26 -1.68
N GLN A 98 25.26 -38.37 -2.26
CA GLN A 98 24.33 -39.50 -2.02
C GLN A 98 24.59 -40.71 -2.92
N ASP A 99 25.40 -40.54 -3.97
CA ASP A 99 25.79 -41.60 -4.93
C ASP A 99 27.12 -42.30 -4.56
N ILE A 100 27.61 -42.13 -3.31
CA ILE A 100 28.78 -42.83 -2.72
C ILE A 100 28.32 -43.68 -1.54
#